data_AF-I2H1G7-F1
#
_entry.id   AF-I2H1G7-F1
#
_cell.length_a   1.000
_cell.length_b   1.000
_cell.length_c   1.000
_cell.angle_alpha   90.00
_cell.angle_beta   90.00
_cell.angle_gamma   90.00
#
_symmetry.space_group_name_H-M   'P 1'
#
loop_
_entity.id
_entity.type
_entity.pdbx_description
1 polymer ?
#
loop_
_entity_poly.entity_id
_entity_poly.type
_entity_poly.pdbx_seq_one_letter_code
_entity_poly.pdbx_strand_id
1 'polypeptide(L)'
;MTNLPVTETELASKTQGKLVSGRIWKHTKEPLRASSRVVKNKTLTSWDLRQKKRLEQQQFKARIQALKDEKADARKQKIQALKERREKKEEAERYERLAAKMHAKKVDRMRRREKRNKALKER
;
A
#
# COMPACT_ATOMS: atom_id res chain seq x y z
N MET A 1 49.07 1.76 6.24
CA MET A 1 49.82 0.67 5.57
C MET A 1 49.19 0.47 4.21
N THR A 2 49.79 0.68 3.06
CA THR A 2 51.14 1.06 2.61
C THR A 2 50.89 1.56 1.19
N ASN A 3 51.25 2.80 0.87
CA ASN A 3 51.23 3.26 -0.53
C ASN A 3 52.26 2.42 -1.28
N LEU A 4 51.78 1.52 -2.13
CA LEU A 4 52.63 0.72 -3.00
C LEU A 4 53.34 1.67 -3.98
N PRO A 5 54.66 1.56 -4.13
CA PRO A 5 55.39 2.40 -5.07
C PRO A 5 54.94 2.04 -6.48
N VAL A 6 54.42 3.04 -7.21
CA VAL A 6 54.16 2.93 -8.64
C VAL A 6 55.47 2.51 -9.29
N THR A 7 55.50 1.28 -9.78
CA THR A 7 56.69 0.66 -10.35
C THR A 7 57.09 1.42 -11.62
N GLU A 8 58.29 1.99 -11.62
CA GLU A 8 58.89 2.75 -12.73
C GLU A 8 58.92 1.98 -14.06
N THR A 9 58.75 0.66 -13.99
CA THR A 9 58.66 -0.28 -15.12
C THR A 9 57.45 -0.04 -16.03
N GLU A 10 56.31 0.42 -15.49
CA GLU A 10 55.11 0.64 -16.32
C GLU A 10 55.24 1.89 -17.20
N LEU A 11 55.98 2.90 -16.75
CA LEU A 11 56.26 4.13 -17.52
C LEU A 11 57.25 3.86 -18.66
N ALA A 12 58.20 2.94 -18.48
CA ALA A 12 59.20 2.59 -19.48
C ALA A 12 58.61 1.86 -20.70
N SER A 13 57.51 1.13 -20.53
CA SER A 13 56.85 0.38 -21.62
C SER A 13 56.11 1.25 -22.65
N LYS A 14 55.91 2.55 -22.36
CA LYS A 14 55.19 3.50 -23.23
C LYS A 14 56.09 4.49 -23.97
N THR A 15 57.40 4.41 -23.81
CA THR A 15 58.34 5.40 -24.36
C THR A 15 59.10 4.85 -25.56
N GLN A 16 58.79 5.36 -26.76
CA GLN A 16 59.59 5.14 -27.97
C GLN A 16 60.70 6.20 -28.02
N GLY A 17 61.93 5.77 -27.72
CA GLY A 17 63.17 6.57 -27.85
C GLY A 17 63.40 7.59 -26.73
N LYS A 18 64.50 7.44 -25.99
CA LYS A 18 64.96 8.47 -25.03
C LYS A 18 65.64 9.61 -25.79
N LEU A 19 65.10 10.82 -25.69
CA LEU A 19 65.81 12.05 -26.08
C LEU A 19 66.78 12.45 -24.96
N VAL A 20 67.94 13.02 -25.33
CA VAL A 20 69.03 13.40 -24.41
C VAL A 20 68.56 14.32 -23.27
N SER A 21 67.50 15.11 -23.48
CA SER A 21 66.94 16.04 -22.48
C SER A 21 65.86 15.45 -21.55
N GLY A 22 65.53 14.16 -21.67
CA GLY A 22 64.58 13.46 -20.78
C GLY A 22 63.11 13.90 -20.88
N ARG A 23 62.78 14.94 -21.64
CA ARG A 23 61.40 15.43 -21.80
C ARG A 23 60.69 14.72 -22.95
N ILE A 24 59.70 13.91 -22.61
CA ILE A 24 58.91 13.11 -23.56
C ILE A 24 57.74 13.96 -24.07
N TRP A 25 57.80 14.39 -25.34
CA TRP A 25 56.73 15.19 -25.96
C TRP A 25 55.63 14.33 -26.63
N LYS A 26 55.93 13.07 -26.93
CA LYS A 26 55.03 12.16 -27.66
C LYS A 26 54.41 11.14 -26.70
N HIS A 27 53.18 11.38 -26.29
CA HIS A 27 52.37 10.40 -25.57
C HIS A 27 51.62 9.53 -26.59
N THR A 28 51.67 8.21 -26.42
CA THR A 28 50.92 7.28 -27.28
C THR A 28 49.43 7.35 -26.91
N LYS A 29 48.63 8.05 -27.73
CA LYS A 29 47.16 8.02 -27.61
C LYS A 29 46.66 6.68 -28.13
N GLU A 30 45.89 5.96 -27.33
CA GLU A 30 45.19 4.77 -27.83
C GLU A 30 44.15 5.21 -28.90
N PRO A 31 44.02 4.50 -30.02
CA PRO A 31 43.02 4.84 -31.04
C PRO A 31 41.61 4.81 -30.43
N LEU A 32 40.81 5.83 -30.74
CA LEU A 32 39.43 5.93 -30.29
C LEU A 32 38.60 4.82 -30.97
N ARG A 33 38.34 3.73 -30.24
CA ARG A 33 37.41 2.69 -30.68
C ARG A 33 35.98 3.10 -30.33
N ALA A 34 35.21 3.47 -31.36
CA ALA A 34 33.81 3.90 -31.21
C ALA A 34 32.91 2.84 -30.56
N SER A 35 33.21 1.55 -30.74
CA SER A 35 32.30 0.46 -30.36
C SER A 35 32.31 0.05 -28.88
N SER A 36 33.40 0.27 -28.14
CA SER A 36 33.53 -0.29 -26.77
C SER A 36 33.70 0.74 -25.66
N ARG A 37 34.07 1.99 -25.99
CA ARG A 37 34.40 3.01 -24.98
C ARG A 37 33.51 4.24 -24.93
N VAL A 38 32.79 4.56 -26.00
CA VAL A 38 31.95 5.76 -26.06
C VAL A 38 30.64 5.57 -25.28
N VAL A 39 30.21 4.32 -25.07
CA VAL A 39 29.08 3.97 -24.19
C VAL A 39 29.57 3.20 -22.96
N LYS A 40 30.64 3.67 -22.30
CA LYS A 40 31.12 3.09 -21.02
C LYS A 40 30.09 3.12 -19.88
N ASN A 41 29.01 3.88 -20.02
CA ASN A 41 28.09 4.20 -18.92
C ASN A 41 26.75 3.44 -18.96
N LYS A 42 26.54 2.47 -19.87
CA LYS A 42 25.33 1.63 -19.87
C LYS A 42 25.67 0.20 -19.49
N THR A 43 25.64 -0.08 -18.19
CA THR A 43 25.75 -1.43 -17.62
C THR A 43 24.54 -2.32 -17.93
N LEU A 44 23.44 -1.76 -18.47
CA LEU A 44 22.18 -2.46 -18.73
C LEU A 44 21.65 -2.08 -20.12
N THR A 45 21.05 -3.07 -20.81
CA THR A 45 20.38 -2.84 -22.11
C THR A 45 19.16 -1.94 -21.91
N SER A 46 18.76 -1.20 -22.96
CA SER A 46 17.55 -0.36 -22.90
C SER A 46 16.29 -1.14 -22.49
N TRP A 47 16.23 -2.42 -22.85
CA TRP A 47 15.17 -3.34 -22.46
C TRP A 47 15.20 -3.66 -20.97
N ASP A 48 16.37 -3.97 -20.40
CA ASP A 48 16.54 -4.29 -18.98
C ASP A 48 16.14 -3.11 -18.10
N LEU A 49 16.47 -1.89 -18.52
CA LEU A 49 16.04 -0.66 -17.84
C LEU A 49 14.50 -0.50 -17.87
N ARG A 50 13.85 -0.85 -18.98
CA ARG A 50 12.38 -0.83 -19.07
C ARG A 50 11.74 -1.90 -18.19
N GLN A 51 12.33 -3.10 -18.14
CA GLN A 51 11.85 -4.18 -17.28
C GLN A 51 11.98 -3.82 -15.80
N LYS A 52 13.12 -3.29 -15.38
CA LYS A 52 13.33 -2.81 -14.00
C LYS A 52 12.30 -1.75 -13.60
N LYS A 53 12.09 -0.74 -14.46
CA LYS A 53 11.07 0.30 -14.22
C LYS A 53 9.65 -0.29 -14.15
N ARG A 54 9.32 -1.29 -14.98
CA ARG A 54 8.01 -1.95 -14.94
C ARG A 54 7.81 -2.70 -13.62
N LEU A 55 8.83 -3.43 -13.16
CA LEU A 55 8.78 -4.15 -11.87
C LEU A 55 8.62 -3.17 -10.70
N GLU A 56 9.38 -2.07 -10.68
CA GLU A 56 9.25 -1.02 -9.67
C GLU A 56 7.84 -0.42 -9.65
N GLN A 57 7.27 -0.12 -10.82
CA GLN A 57 5.89 0.38 -10.94
C GLN A 57 4.84 -0.64 -10.50
N GLN A 58 5.02 -1.92 -10.82
CA GLN A 58 4.12 -2.98 -10.39
C GLN A 58 4.14 -3.14 -8.88
N GLN A 59 5.32 -3.16 -8.26
CA GLN A 59 5.47 -3.20 -6.80
C GLN A 59 4.83 -1.98 -6.13
N PHE A 60 5.02 -0.79 -6.70
CA PHE A 60 4.41 0.43 -6.19
C PHE A 60 2.88 0.39 -6.27
N LYS A 61 2.33 -0.02 -7.42
CA LYS A 61 0.88 -0.16 -7.59
C LYS A 61 0.29 -1.22 -6.66
N ALA A 62 0.95 -2.35 -6.47
CA ALA A 62 0.53 -3.40 -5.55
C ALA A 62 0.46 -2.87 -4.10
N ARG A 63 1.47 -2.11 -3.66
CA ARG A 63 1.46 -1.47 -2.34
C ARG A 63 0.32 -0.45 -2.18
N ILE A 64 0.09 0.39 -3.19
CA ILE A 64 -1.04 1.34 -3.16
C ILE A 64 -2.38 0.60 -3.10
N GLN A 65 -2.53 -0.47 -3.87
CA GLN A 65 -3.75 -1.25 -3.91
C GLN A 65 -4.03 -1.88 -2.54
N ALA A 66 -3.03 -2.52 -1.93
CA ALA A 66 -3.14 -3.07 -0.59
C ALA A 66 -3.62 -2.03 0.45
N LEU A 67 -3.02 -0.83 0.45
CA LEU A 67 -3.44 0.25 1.36
C LEU A 67 -4.87 0.73 1.12
N LYS A 68 -5.32 0.75 -0.14
CA LYS A 68 -6.71 1.13 -0.48
C LYS A 68 -7.70 0.06 -0.03
N ASP A 69 -7.36 -1.21 -0.22
CA ASP A 69 -8.20 -2.34 0.15
C ASP A 69 -8.35 -2.42 1.68
N GLU A 70 -7.25 -2.28 2.43
CA GLU A 70 -7.28 -2.20 3.90
C GLU A 70 -8.20 -1.06 4.39
N LYS A 71 -8.09 0.12 3.79
CA LYS A 71 -8.95 1.27 4.13
C LYS A 71 -10.42 1.00 3.80
N ALA A 72 -10.69 0.36 2.65
CA ALA A 72 -12.04 0.02 2.23
C ALA A 72 -12.67 -1.02 3.16
N ASP A 73 -11.91 -2.02 3.59
CA ASP A 73 -12.39 -3.08 4.48
C ASP A 73 -12.65 -2.56 5.88
N ALA A 74 -11.77 -1.70 6.42
CA ALA A 74 -12.04 -1.01 7.68
C ALA A 74 -13.33 -0.16 7.62
N ARG A 75 -13.61 0.47 6.48
CA ARG A 75 -14.87 1.21 6.28
C ARG A 75 -16.07 0.27 6.20
N LYS A 76 -15.97 -0.85 5.48
CA LYS A 76 -17.03 -1.86 5.37
C LYS A 76 -17.37 -2.45 6.74
N GLN A 77 -16.36 -2.81 7.54
CA GLN A 77 -16.55 -3.33 8.89
C GLN A 77 -17.31 -2.34 9.78
N LYS A 78 -16.96 -1.04 9.74
CA LYS A 78 -17.69 0.00 10.47
C LYS A 78 -19.15 0.11 10.03
N ILE A 79 -19.40 0.04 8.72
CA ILE A 79 -20.76 0.10 8.17
C ILE A 79 -21.58 -1.12 8.58
N GLN A 80 -20.99 -2.32 8.51
CA GLN A 80 -21.63 -3.57 8.94
C GLN A 80 -21.99 -3.52 10.42
N ALA A 81 -21.05 -3.15 11.29
CA ALA A 81 -21.31 -3.01 12.73
C ALA A 81 -22.42 -1.98 13.02
N LEU A 82 -22.49 -0.87 12.28
CA LEU A 82 -23.57 0.11 12.43
C LEU A 82 -24.92 -0.43 11.96
N LYS A 83 -24.96 -1.19 10.86
CA LYS A 83 -26.18 -1.83 10.36
C LYS A 83 -26.71 -2.86 11.36
N GLU A 84 -25.85 -3.77 11.80
CA GLU A 84 -26.19 -4.78 12.80
C GLU A 84 -26.71 -4.14 14.10
N ARG A 85 -26.10 -3.03 14.54
CA ARG A 85 -26.57 -2.30 15.72
C ARG A 85 -27.96 -1.69 15.51
N ARG A 86 -28.26 -1.17 14.31
CA ARG A 86 -29.58 -0.61 13.99
C ARG A 86 -30.63 -1.70 13.90
N GLU A 87 -30.32 -2.80 13.20
CA GLU A 87 -31.20 -3.96 13.07
C GLU A 87 -31.57 -4.54 14.45
N LYS A 88 -30.58 -4.75 15.33
CA LYS A 88 -30.83 -5.20 16.71
C LYS A 88 -31.73 -4.26 17.51
N LYS A 89 -31.57 -2.95 17.33
CA LYS A 89 -32.44 -1.95 17.98
C LYS A 89 -33.85 -1.98 17.42
N GLU A 90 -34.01 -2.04 16.11
CA GLU A 90 -35.31 -2.10 15.45
C GLU A 90 -36.07 -3.38 15.84
N GLU A 91 -35.38 -4.51 15.95
CA GLU A 91 -35.94 -5.75 16.46
C GLU A 91 -36.41 -5.62 17.91
N ALA A 92 -35.56 -5.07 18.79
CA ALA A 92 -35.91 -4.83 20.19
C ALA A 92 -37.14 -3.91 20.31
N GLU A 93 -37.14 -2.78 19.61
CA GLU A 93 -38.28 -1.84 19.57
C GLU A 93 -39.54 -2.49 19.02
N ARG A 94 -39.42 -3.37 18.02
CA ARG A 94 -40.56 -4.12 17.48
C ARG A 94 -41.17 -5.04 18.55
N TYR A 95 -40.33 -5.76 19.30
CA TYR A 95 -40.79 -6.61 20.39
C TYR A 95 -41.43 -5.79 21.52
N GLU A 96 -40.84 -4.67 21.90
CA GLU A 96 -41.40 -3.75 22.91
C GLU A 96 -42.76 -3.20 22.48
N ARG A 97 -42.91 -2.75 21.23
CA ARG A 97 -44.20 -2.28 20.69
C ARG A 97 -45.25 -3.39 20.72
N LEU A 98 -44.87 -4.63 20.41
CA LEU A 98 -45.78 -5.77 20.44
C LEU A 98 -46.19 -6.11 21.88
N ALA A 99 -45.24 -6.10 22.81
CA ALA A 99 -45.51 -6.30 24.23
C ALA A 99 -46.44 -5.22 24.79
N ALA A 100 -46.18 -3.94 24.49
CA ALA A 100 -47.02 -2.81 24.88
C ALA A 100 -48.45 -2.95 24.32
N LYS A 101 -48.59 -3.34 23.04
CA LYS A 101 -49.89 -3.61 22.42
C LYS A 101 -50.66 -4.73 23.13
N MET A 102 -49.99 -5.81 23.49
CA MET A 102 -50.62 -6.93 24.22
C MET A 102 -50.99 -6.53 25.65
N HIS A 103 -50.13 -5.75 26.32
CA HIS A 103 -50.40 -5.22 27.64
C HIS A 103 -51.63 -4.29 27.64
N ALA A 104 -51.70 -3.35 26.70
CA ALA A 104 -52.87 -2.47 26.52
C ALA A 104 -54.16 -3.28 26.32
N LYS A 105 -54.14 -4.30 25.46
CA LYS A 105 -55.28 -5.22 25.27
C LYS A 105 -55.70 -5.93 26.56
N LYS A 106 -54.74 -6.36 27.40
CA LYS A 106 -55.01 -7.01 28.68
C LYS A 106 -55.68 -6.04 29.66
N VAL A 107 -55.14 -4.83 29.79
CA VAL A 107 -55.70 -3.76 30.63
C VAL A 107 -57.12 -3.40 30.19
N ASP A 108 -57.35 -3.24 28.89
CA ASP A 108 -58.69 -2.91 28.36
C ASP A 108 -59.70 -4.03 28.58
N ARG A 109 -59.26 -5.30 28.54
CA ARG A 109 -60.12 -6.44 28.89
C ARG A 109 -60.49 -6.42 30.37
N MET A 110 -59.56 -6.09 31.27
CA MET A 110 -59.82 -5.96 32.70
C MET A 110 -60.81 -4.83 32.98
N ARG A 111 -60.56 -3.63 32.43
CA ARG A 111 -61.47 -2.47 32.54
C ARG A 111 -62.88 -2.79 32.07
N ARG A 112 -63.04 -3.52 30.97
CA ARG A 112 -64.36 -3.95 30.47
C ARG A 112 -65.05 -4.94 31.40
N ARG A 113 -64.33 -5.87 32.02
CA ARG A 113 -64.87 -6.81 33.02
C ARG A 113 -65.30 -6.07 34.28
N GLU A 114 -64.48 -5.14 34.77
CA GLU A 114 -64.79 -4.30 35.94
C GLU A 114 -66.06 -3.48 35.70
N LYS A 115 -66.17 -2.81 34.55
CA LYS A 115 -67.40 -2.08 34.17
C LYS A 115 -68.64 -2.98 34.16
N ARG A 116 -68.52 -4.18 33.59
CA ARG A 116 -69.63 -5.14 33.56
C ARG A 116 -70.00 -5.63 34.97
N ASN A 117 -69.02 -6.04 35.76
CA ASN A 117 -69.25 -6.53 37.12
C ASN A 117 -69.85 -5.45 38.02
N LYS A 118 -69.45 -4.18 37.84
CA LYS A 118 -70.06 -3.04 38.51
C LYS A 118 -71.54 -2.90 38.13
N ALA A 119 -71.85 -2.87 36.83
CA ALA A 119 -73.23 -2.78 36.34
C ALA A 119 -74.11 -3.95 36.80
N LEU A 120 -73.55 -5.15 36.96
CA LEU A 120 -74.25 -6.34 37.47
C LEU A 120 -74.41 -6.35 38.99
N LYS A 121 -73.57 -5.62 39.73
CA LYS A 121 -73.65 -5.50 41.20
C LYS A 121 -74.60 -4.38 41.64
N GLU A 122 -74.80 -3.39 40.78
CA GLU A 122 -75.73 -2.26 40.98
C GLU A 122 -77.16 -2.55 40.47
N ARG A 123 -77.41 -3.77 39.96
CA ARG A 123 -78.72 -4.26 39.48
C ARG A 123 -79.24 -5.33 40.43
#